data_AF-A0A5J4F6N7-F1
#
_entry.id   AF-A0A5J4F6N7-F1
#
_cell.length_a   1.000
_cell.length_b   1.000
_cell.length_c   1.000
_cell.angle_alpha   90.00
_cell.angle_beta   90.00
_cell.angle_gamma   90.00
#
_symmetry.space_group_name_H-M   'P 1'
#
loop_
_entity.id
_entity.type
_entity.pdbx_description
1 polymer ?
#
loop_
_entity_poly.entity_id
_entity_poly.type
_entity_poly.pdbx_seq_one_letter_code
_entity_poly.pdbx_strand_id
1 'polypeptide(L)'
;MTNNEITVNDYSSTRLSRARLTLKVDGPYFPMVKFQKLLESFSIILTEIDQEISDTGEVGVEWAITEVQQGSIIMTAEANILDEQVETERPQRIINVFRDSLEELIKEKPQRPLYFNNKALYNVKKFSELIDPNDFADIEFSTENWRFYVTKNIAANVDEITQNFYSIYGSIEGQLVSINIANRQKMGIRSLTDTKIIKCFFPEELFEQAREALGKRVYVFGLIRQYLHGEKINIQVQEMKVFPEKSAASSLSNIINSIRG
;
A
#
# COMPACT_ATOMS: atom_id res chain seq x y z
N MET A 1 5.48 54.82 33.63
CA MET A 1 5.68 54.87 32.16
C MET A 1 6.67 53.78 31.81
N THR A 2 6.17 52.67 31.29
CA THR A 2 6.97 51.68 30.55
C THR A 2 5.98 50.85 29.75
N ASN A 3 5.87 51.19 28.46
CA ASN A 3 5.19 50.37 27.47
C ASN A 3 6.03 49.11 27.25
N ASN A 4 5.44 47.94 27.47
CA ASN A 4 5.90 46.72 26.84
C ASN A 4 4.84 46.33 25.81
N GLU A 5 5.13 46.67 24.56
CA GLU A 5 4.50 46.07 23.39
C GLU A 5 4.80 44.57 23.42
N ILE A 6 3.78 43.77 23.65
CA ILE A 6 3.82 42.34 23.36
C ILE A 6 3.64 42.25 21.84
N THR A 7 4.74 41.95 21.16
CA THR A 7 4.75 41.56 19.76
C THR A 7 3.86 40.33 19.60
N VAL A 8 2.67 40.56 19.06
CA VAL A 8 1.82 39.52 18.48
C VAL A 8 2.62 38.96 17.32
N ASN A 9 3.30 37.83 17.54
CA ASN A 9 3.98 37.13 16.48
C ASN A 9 2.92 36.71 15.45
N ASP A 10 3.10 37.29 14.27
CA ASP A 10 2.26 37.21 13.10
C ASP A 10 2.31 35.76 12.56
N TYR A 11 1.42 34.90 13.05
CA TYR A 11 1.19 33.53 12.53
C TYR A 11 0.53 33.54 11.12
N SER A 12 0.70 34.62 10.37
CA SER A 12 0.15 34.80 9.03
C SER A 12 1.15 34.53 7.90
N SER A 13 2.39 34.10 8.21
CA SER A 13 3.34 33.70 7.18
C SER A 13 3.21 32.22 6.82
N THR A 14 2.66 31.96 5.63
CA THR A 14 2.67 30.69 4.88
C THR A 14 1.65 29.63 5.34
N ARG A 15 0.37 29.86 5.07
CA ARG A 15 -0.54 28.73 4.77
C ARG A 15 -0.07 28.07 3.47
N LEU A 16 0.93 27.20 3.54
CA LEU A 16 0.98 26.06 2.62
C LEU A 16 -0.43 25.47 2.66
N SER A 17 -1.12 25.36 1.52
CA SER A 17 -2.47 24.82 1.48
C SER A 17 -2.42 23.44 2.12
N ARG A 18 -2.95 23.31 3.33
CA ARG A 18 -2.92 22.02 4.03
C ARG A 18 -3.75 21.05 3.20
N ALA A 19 -3.21 19.87 2.96
CA ALA A 19 -3.88 18.86 2.16
C ALA A 19 -5.16 18.41 2.91
N ARG A 20 -6.31 18.64 2.29
CA ARG A 20 -7.63 18.38 2.87
C ARG A 20 -8.40 17.43 1.97
N LEU A 21 -8.97 16.40 2.57
CA LEU A 21 -9.85 15.44 1.91
C LEU A 21 -11.16 15.37 2.68
N THR A 22 -12.26 15.61 1.96
CA THR A 22 -13.60 15.63 2.53
C THR A 22 -14.32 14.34 2.17
N LEU A 23 -14.92 13.72 3.17
CA LEU A 23 -15.90 12.64 3.04
C LEU A 23 -17.27 13.24 3.33
N LYS A 24 -18.19 13.12 2.39
CA LYS A 24 -19.58 13.52 2.55
C LYS A 24 -20.48 12.30 2.40
N VAL A 25 -21.42 12.14 3.33
CA VAL A 25 -22.57 11.25 3.19
C VAL A 25 -23.81 12.11 3.04
N ASP A 26 -24.46 12.03 1.90
CA ASP A 26 -25.64 12.81 1.56
C ASP A 26 -26.87 11.93 1.51
N GLY A 27 -27.86 12.20 2.37
CA GLY A 27 -29.07 11.38 2.45
C GLY A 27 -29.84 11.61 3.76
N PRO A 28 -31.14 11.30 3.80
CA PRO A 28 -31.97 11.53 4.98
C PRO A 28 -31.64 10.56 6.12
N TYR A 29 -31.00 9.43 5.82
CA TYR A 29 -30.68 8.39 6.79
C TYR A 29 -29.40 7.65 6.43
N PHE A 30 -28.48 7.56 7.38
CA PHE A 30 -27.31 6.70 7.27
C PHE A 30 -27.00 6.06 8.64
N PRO A 31 -27.11 4.72 8.78
CA PRO A 31 -26.90 4.06 10.06
C PRO A 31 -25.52 4.35 10.66
N MET A 32 -25.47 4.63 11.97
CA MET A 32 -24.22 4.91 12.70
C MET A 32 -23.17 3.80 12.52
N VAL A 33 -23.60 2.53 12.48
CA VAL A 33 -22.70 1.38 12.25
C VAL A 33 -22.09 1.40 10.84
N LYS A 34 -22.86 1.85 9.82
CA LYS A 34 -22.33 2.03 8.46
C LYS A 34 -21.33 3.18 8.42
N PHE A 35 -21.62 4.27 9.14
CA PHE A 35 -20.70 5.39 9.28
C PHE A 35 -19.37 5.03 9.96
N GLN A 36 -19.41 4.26 11.05
CA GLN A 36 -18.18 3.78 11.69
C GLN A 36 -17.32 2.94 10.73
N LYS A 37 -17.94 2.03 9.97
CA LYS A 37 -17.24 1.22 8.97
C LYS A 37 -16.66 2.05 7.83
N LEU A 38 -17.38 3.09 7.41
CA LEU A 38 -16.92 4.04 6.39
C LEU A 38 -15.67 4.79 6.86
N LEU A 39 -15.70 5.33 8.08
CA LEU A 39 -14.57 6.04 8.67
C LEU A 39 -13.35 5.14 8.89
N GLU A 40 -13.57 3.93 9.42
CA GLU A 40 -12.50 2.94 9.61
C GLU A 40 -11.84 2.60 8.27
N SER A 41 -12.65 2.32 7.25
CA SER A 41 -12.15 1.97 5.92
C SER A 41 -11.39 3.14 5.28
N PHE A 42 -11.92 4.37 5.42
CA PHE A 42 -11.28 5.59 4.94
C PHE A 42 -9.91 5.82 5.57
N SER A 43 -9.82 5.74 6.90
CA SER A 43 -8.55 5.87 7.62
C SER A 43 -7.55 4.79 7.19
N ILE A 44 -7.98 3.53 7.10
CA ILE A 44 -7.11 2.43 6.66
C ILE A 44 -6.54 2.70 5.27
N ILE A 45 -7.37 3.10 4.29
CA ILE A 45 -6.89 3.31 2.92
C ILE A 45 -5.81 4.39 2.87
N LEU A 46 -6.01 5.52 3.56
CA LEU A 46 -5.01 6.59 3.59
C LEU A 46 -3.70 6.12 4.23
N THR A 47 -3.77 5.33 5.30
CA THR A 47 -2.59 4.74 5.95
C THR A 47 -1.87 3.73 5.04
N GLU A 48 -2.61 2.87 4.34
CA GLU A 48 -2.00 1.90 3.43
C GLU A 48 -1.31 2.62 2.26
N ILE A 49 -1.96 3.63 1.65
CA ILE A 49 -1.34 4.44 0.59
C ILE A 49 -0.07 5.12 1.12
N ASP A 50 -0.11 5.67 2.33
CA ASP A 50 1.03 6.34 2.93
C ASP A 50 2.24 5.39 3.11
N GLN A 51 1.99 4.18 3.60
CA GLN A 51 3.04 3.14 3.72
C GLN A 51 3.58 2.70 2.37
N GLU A 52 2.71 2.59 1.36
CA GLU A 52 3.06 2.15 0.02
C GLU A 52 3.87 3.20 -0.77
N ILE A 53 3.65 4.49 -0.49
CA ILE A 53 4.44 5.59 -1.05
C ILE A 53 5.80 5.72 -0.34
N SER A 54 5.91 5.24 0.90
CA SER A 54 7.11 5.35 1.73
C SER A 54 8.23 4.43 1.25
N ASP A 55 9.45 4.97 1.08
CA ASP A 55 10.63 4.13 0.81
C ASP A 55 10.98 3.19 1.98
N THR A 56 10.65 3.60 3.21
CA THR A 56 10.90 2.81 4.43
C THR A 56 9.73 1.89 4.79
N GLY A 57 8.56 2.09 4.18
CA GLY A 57 7.30 1.44 4.57
C GLY A 57 6.65 2.01 5.85
N GLU A 58 7.22 3.06 6.45
CA GLU A 58 6.67 3.72 7.64
C GLU A 58 5.63 4.79 7.27
N VAL A 59 4.64 4.96 8.16
CA VAL A 59 3.62 6.02 8.09
C VAL A 59 4.25 7.36 8.44
N GLY A 60 4.07 8.36 7.58
CA GLY A 60 4.61 9.70 7.76
C GLY A 60 3.54 10.79 7.93
N VAL A 61 2.26 10.45 7.72
CA VAL A 61 1.14 11.40 7.74
C VAL A 61 0.04 10.95 8.68
N GLU A 62 -0.34 11.83 9.61
CA GLU A 62 -1.54 11.69 10.44
C GLU A 62 -2.69 12.53 9.85
N TRP A 63 -3.91 11.99 9.89
CA TRP A 63 -5.11 12.68 9.39
C TRP A 63 -6.01 13.06 10.56
N ALA A 64 -6.19 14.36 10.80
CA ALA A 64 -7.04 14.88 11.85
C ALA A 64 -8.37 15.37 11.29
N ILE A 65 -9.47 15.08 11.99
CA ILE A 65 -10.79 15.61 11.63
C ILE A 65 -10.86 17.07 12.08
N THR A 66 -11.00 18.01 11.13
CA THR A 66 -11.04 19.45 11.41
C THR A 66 -12.45 20.02 11.36
N GLU A 67 -13.38 19.34 10.71
CA GLU A 67 -14.75 19.81 10.53
C GLU A 67 -15.75 18.64 10.48
N VAL A 68 -16.88 18.81 11.18
CA VAL A 68 -18.04 17.92 11.12
C VAL A 68 -19.31 18.78 11.07
N GLN A 69 -20.11 18.65 10.02
CA GLN A 69 -21.37 19.39 9.85
C GLN A 69 -22.61 18.49 10.02
N GLN A 70 -23.73 19.08 10.44
CA GLN A 70 -25.03 18.42 10.61
C GLN A 70 -25.93 18.63 9.38
N GLY A 71 -26.76 17.64 9.04
CA GLY A 71 -27.71 17.67 7.92
C GLY A 71 -27.34 16.63 6.87
N SER A 72 -26.22 16.84 6.19
CA SER A 72 -25.43 15.80 5.52
C SER A 72 -24.21 15.54 6.41
N ILE A 73 -23.76 14.28 6.56
CA ILE A 73 -22.56 14.02 7.35
C ILE A 73 -21.36 14.43 6.50
N ILE A 74 -20.87 15.65 6.70
CA ILE A 74 -19.68 16.19 6.03
C ILE A 74 -18.56 16.17 7.04
N MET A 75 -17.49 15.45 6.70
CA MET A 75 -16.27 15.37 7.48
C MET A 75 -15.08 15.79 6.62
N THR A 76 -14.27 16.72 7.11
CA THR A 76 -13.00 17.06 6.47
C THR A 76 -11.84 16.58 7.31
N ALA A 77 -10.99 15.77 6.70
CA ALA A 77 -9.71 15.36 7.26
C ALA A 77 -8.60 16.25 6.70
N GLU A 78 -7.74 16.73 7.59
CA GLU A 78 -6.56 17.53 7.26
C GLU A 78 -5.29 16.75 7.64
N ALA A 79 -4.32 16.74 6.74
CA ALA A 79 -3.07 16.02 6.95
C ALA A 79 -2.08 16.82 7.82
N ASN A 80 -1.44 16.12 8.75
CA ASN A 80 -0.32 16.58 9.55
C ASN A 80 0.88 15.66 9.30
N ILE A 81 2.04 16.26 8.99
CA ILE A 81 3.28 15.53 8.82
C ILE A 81 3.84 15.17 10.21
N LEU A 82 4.22 13.90 10.39
CA LEU A 82 4.68 13.38 11.70
C LEU A 82 6.14 13.67 12.02
N ASP A 83 7.00 13.82 11.00
CA ASP A 83 8.45 14.01 11.14
C ASP A 83 8.98 14.97 10.06
N GLU A 84 9.97 15.80 10.39
CA GLU A 84 10.61 16.75 9.47
C GLU A 84 11.30 16.07 8.26
N GLN A 85 11.63 14.79 8.36
CA GLN A 85 12.23 13.99 7.28
C GLN A 85 11.22 13.58 6.21
N VAL A 86 9.93 13.71 6.48
CA VAL A 86 8.86 13.37 5.54
C VAL A 86 8.70 14.49 4.50
N GLU A 87 8.65 14.13 3.22
CA GLU A 87 8.44 15.07 2.13
C GLU A 87 7.18 15.93 2.32
N THR A 88 7.31 17.25 2.17
CA THR A 88 6.20 18.21 2.30
C THR A 88 5.03 17.91 1.35
N GLU A 89 5.30 17.33 0.18
CA GLU A 89 4.28 16.98 -0.83
C GLU A 89 3.57 15.64 -0.56
N ARG A 90 4.05 14.85 0.41
CA ARG A 90 3.52 13.50 0.69
C ARG A 90 2.01 13.47 0.95
N PRO A 91 1.42 14.39 1.75
CA PRO A 91 -0.03 14.45 1.91
C PRO A 91 -0.79 14.63 0.60
N GLN A 92 -0.35 15.52 -0.27
CA GLN A 92 -1.01 15.76 -1.55
C GLN A 92 -0.83 14.57 -2.50
N ARG A 93 0.33 13.89 -2.47
CA ARG A 93 0.55 12.64 -3.19
C ARG A 93 -0.42 11.55 -2.75
N ILE A 94 -0.67 11.39 -1.44
CA ILE A 94 -1.66 10.43 -0.92
C ILE A 94 -3.06 10.73 -1.47
N ILE A 95 -3.50 12.00 -1.45
CA ILE A 95 -4.80 12.41 -2.00
C ILE A 95 -4.90 12.11 -3.50
N ASN A 96 -3.85 12.42 -4.26
CA ASN A 96 -3.84 12.17 -5.71
C ASN A 96 -3.90 10.67 -6.01
N VAL A 97 -3.12 9.85 -5.30
CA VAL A 97 -3.17 8.39 -5.42
C VAL A 97 -4.54 7.84 -5.06
N PHE A 98 -5.16 8.35 -3.99
CA PHE A 98 -6.52 7.97 -3.60
C PHE A 98 -7.52 8.25 -4.74
N ARG A 99 -7.52 9.47 -5.28
CA ARG A 99 -8.37 9.86 -6.42
C ARG A 99 -8.13 8.97 -7.64
N ASP A 100 -6.89 8.90 -8.11
CA ASP A 100 -6.53 8.21 -9.35
C ASP A 100 -6.87 6.72 -9.26
N SER A 101 -6.76 6.14 -8.06
CA SER A 101 -7.13 4.77 -7.80
C SER A 101 -8.63 4.54 -7.84
N LEU A 102 -9.43 5.45 -7.27
CA LEU A 102 -10.89 5.37 -7.38
C LEU A 102 -11.35 5.52 -8.84
N GLU A 103 -10.73 6.41 -9.61
CA GLU A 103 -10.99 6.57 -11.05
C GLU A 103 -10.61 5.32 -11.86
N GLU A 104 -9.49 4.67 -11.54
CA GLU A 104 -9.10 3.40 -12.17
C GLU A 104 -10.12 2.28 -11.89
N LEU A 105 -10.60 2.21 -10.64
CA LEU A 105 -11.52 1.16 -10.19
C LEU A 105 -12.93 1.26 -10.78
N ILE A 106 -13.29 2.35 -11.45
CA ILE A 106 -14.60 2.49 -12.12
C ILE A 106 -14.54 2.31 -13.64
N LYS A 107 -13.35 2.07 -14.21
CA LYS A 107 -13.18 1.81 -15.64
C LYS A 107 -13.81 0.47 -16.03
N GLU A 108 -14.14 0.33 -17.32
CA GLU A 108 -14.71 -0.91 -17.88
C GLU A 108 -13.77 -2.12 -17.77
N LYS A 109 -12.45 -1.88 -17.77
CA LYS A 109 -11.41 -2.90 -17.62
C LYS A 109 -10.45 -2.47 -16.53
N PRO A 110 -10.86 -2.58 -15.26
CA PRO A 110 -10.14 -1.99 -14.14
C PRO A 110 -8.80 -2.70 -13.97
N GLN A 111 -7.73 -1.93 -13.83
CA GLN A 111 -6.42 -2.43 -13.45
C GLN A 111 -6.22 -2.24 -11.95
N ARG A 112 -5.28 -2.98 -11.36
CA ARG A 112 -4.89 -2.69 -9.98
C ARG A 112 -4.24 -1.29 -9.92
N PRO A 113 -4.75 -0.37 -9.10
CA PRO A 113 -4.13 0.94 -8.97
C PRO A 113 -2.73 0.85 -8.35
N LEU A 114 -1.85 1.76 -8.78
CA LEU A 114 -0.52 1.89 -8.18
C LEU A 114 -0.66 2.31 -6.70
N TYR A 115 0.17 1.75 -5.81
CA TYR A 115 0.13 1.95 -4.36
C TYR A 115 -1.14 1.44 -3.65
N PHE A 116 -2.00 0.67 -4.34
CA PHE A 116 -3.12 -0.03 -3.72
C PHE A 116 -2.80 -1.49 -3.44
N ASN A 117 -2.42 -1.78 -2.21
CA ASN A 117 -2.26 -3.15 -1.74
C ASN A 117 -3.64 -3.82 -1.51
N ASN A 118 -3.65 -5.11 -1.14
CA ASN A 118 -4.91 -5.87 -1.00
C ASN A 118 -5.79 -5.31 0.13
N LYS A 119 -5.19 -4.75 1.17
CA LYS A 119 -5.91 -4.18 2.29
C LYS A 119 -6.59 -2.87 1.88
N ALA A 120 -5.94 -2.03 1.07
CA ALA A 120 -6.55 -0.86 0.46
C ALA A 120 -7.73 -1.26 -0.47
N LEU A 121 -7.52 -2.21 -1.38
CA LEU A 121 -8.59 -2.71 -2.28
C LEU A 121 -9.79 -3.24 -1.52
N TYR A 122 -9.56 -4.05 -0.48
CA TYR A 122 -10.63 -4.60 0.36
C TYR A 122 -11.43 -3.50 1.07
N ASN A 123 -10.77 -2.45 1.57
CA ASN A 123 -11.45 -1.36 2.25
C ASN A 123 -12.17 -0.41 1.28
N VAL A 124 -11.67 -0.23 0.05
CA VAL A 124 -12.41 0.51 -0.99
C VAL A 124 -13.66 -0.24 -1.42
N LYS A 125 -13.59 -1.57 -1.54
CA LYS A 125 -14.79 -2.41 -1.79
C LYS A 125 -15.91 -2.12 -0.78
N LYS A 126 -15.56 -2.01 0.50
CA LYS A 126 -16.54 -1.73 1.58
C LYS A 126 -17.32 -0.44 1.34
N PHE A 127 -16.72 0.61 0.77
CA PHE A 127 -17.46 1.85 0.47
C PHE A 127 -18.69 1.58 -0.40
N SER A 128 -18.51 0.78 -1.45
CA SER A 128 -19.61 0.42 -2.35
C SER A 128 -20.62 -0.55 -1.73
N GLU A 129 -20.19 -1.43 -0.83
CA GLU A 129 -21.06 -2.35 -0.08
C GLU A 129 -21.93 -1.62 0.95
N LEU A 130 -21.51 -0.43 1.40
CA LEU A 130 -22.28 0.39 2.33
C LEU A 130 -23.45 1.11 1.64
N ILE A 131 -23.40 1.28 0.31
CA ILE A 131 -24.46 1.92 -0.47
C ILE A 131 -25.66 0.98 -0.58
N ASP A 132 -26.74 1.34 0.10
CA ASP A 132 -28.03 0.68 0.00
C ASP A 132 -29.03 1.60 -0.72
N PRO A 133 -29.66 1.15 -1.83
CA PRO A 133 -30.68 1.94 -2.54
C PRO A 133 -31.86 2.32 -1.64
N ASN A 134 -32.12 1.57 -0.57
CA ASN A 134 -33.21 1.85 0.36
C ASN A 134 -32.86 2.91 1.40
N ASP A 135 -31.57 3.20 1.61
CA ASP A 135 -31.12 4.21 2.58
C ASP A 135 -31.17 5.64 2.00
N PHE A 136 -31.33 5.79 0.67
CA PHE A 136 -31.28 7.07 -0.04
C PHE A 136 -30.04 7.91 0.33
N ALA A 137 -28.91 7.24 0.56
CA ALA A 137 -27.66 7.87 0.97
C ALA A 137 -26.54 7.62 -0.04
N ASP A 138 -25.90 8.70 -0.48
CA ASP A 138 -24.75 8.69 -1.37
C ASP A 138 -23.48 9.01 -0.59
N ILE A 139 -22.35 8.41 -1.00
CA ILE A 139 -21.03 8.66 -0.42
C ILE A 139 -20.20 9.42 -1.48
N GLU A 140 -19.63 10.54 -1.07
CA GLU A 140 -18.80 11.40 -1.90
C GLU A 140 -17.45 11.64 -1.22
N PHE A 141 -16.37 11.56 -1.99
CA PHE A 141 -15.06 12.06 -1.60
C PHE A 141 -14.71 13.29 -2.42
N SER A 142 -14.12 14.31 -1.80
CA SER A 142 -13.80 15.54 -2.52
C SER A 142 -12.65 16.33 -1.93
N THR A 143 -12.04 17.12 -2.81
CA THR A 143 -11.17 18.25 -2.45
C THR A 143 -11.77 19.53 -3.05
N GLU A 144 -11.06 20.65 -2.96
CA GLU A 144 -11.46 21.86 -3.69
C GLU A 144 -11.51 21.66 -5.22
N ASN A 145 -10.72 20.72 -5.76
CA ASN A 145 -10.48 20.59 -7.19
C ASN A 145 -11.20 19.40 -7.84
N TRP A 146 -11.71 18.44 -7.08
CA TRP A 146 -12.36 17.26 -7.63
C TRP A 146 -13.38 16.67 -6.66
N ARG A 147 -14.31 15.90 -7.22
CA ARG A 147 -15.32 15.14 -6.49
C ARG A 147 -15.46 13.76 -7.11
N PHE A 148 -15.65 12.75 -6.27
CA PHE A 148 -15.86 11.38 -6.67
C PHE A 148 -17.05 10.81 -5.90
N TYR A 149 -18.05 10.32 -6.63
CA TYR A 149 -19.18 9.61 -6.04
C TYR A 149 -18.89 8.12 -6.03
N VAL A 150 -19.04 7.49 -4.86
CA VAL A 150 -18.88 6.05 -4.74
C VAL A 150 -20.00 5.35 -5.49
N THR A 151 -19.64 4.38 -6.33
CA THR A 151 -20.55 3.62 -7.16
C THR A 151 -20.52 2.14 -6.80
N LYS A 152 -21.63 1.44 -7.04
CA LYS A 152 -21.75 0.00 -6.74
C LYS A 152 -20.84 -0.91 -7.55
N ASN A 153 -20.41 -0.47 -8.74
CA ASN A 153 -19.52 -1.26 -9.61
C ASN A 153 -18.11 -1.45 -9.03
N ILE A 154 -17.67 -0.59 -8.09
CA ILE A 154 -16.36 -0.71 -7.44
C ILE A 154 -16.19 -2.10 -6.80
N ALA A 155 -17.22 -2.65 -6.14
CA ALA A 155 -17.12 -3.99 -5.54
C ALA A 155 -16.85 -5.08 -6.57
N ALA A 156 -17.58 -5.07 -7.68
CA ALA A 156 -17.42 -6.05 -8.76
C ALA A 156 -16.04 -5.94 -9.41
N ASN A 157 -15.57 -4.71 -9.62
CA ASN A 157 -14.28 -4.42 -10.23
C ASN A 157 -13.10 -4.82 -9.30
N VAL A 158 -13.24 -4.59 -7.99
CA VAL A 158 -12.26 -5.07 -7.00
C VAL A 158 -12.24 -6.61 -6.96
N ASP A 159 -13.40 -7.27 -7.03
CA ASP A 159 -13.47 -8.73 -7.10
C ASP A 159 -12.78 -9.26 -8.36
N GLU A 160 -12.97 -8.64 -9.53
CA GLU A 160 -12.28 -9.00 -10.76
C GLU A 160 -10.75 -8.88 -10.64
N ILE A 161 -10.25 -7.77 -10.06
CA ILE A 161 -8.80 -7.55 -9.85
C ILE A 161 -8.23 -8.58 -8.87
N THR A 162 -8.95 -8.90 -7.80
CA THR A 162 -8.43 -9.73 -6.70
C THR A 162 -8.62 -11.23 -6.90
N GLN A 163 -9.56 -11.66 -7.74
CA GLN A 163 -9.80 -13.08 -8.01
C GLN A 163 -8.99 -13.61 -9.20
N ASN A 164 -8.51 -12.73 -10.08
CA ASN A 164 -7.68 -13.09 -11.22
C ASN A 164 -6.20 -13.17 -10.83
N PHE A 165 -5.75 -14.37 -10.46
CA PHE A 165 -4.33 -14.69 -10.33
C PHE A 165 -3.92 -15.68 -11.42
N TYR A 166 -2.69 -15.54 -11.89
CA TYR A 166 -2.07 -16.54 -12.76
C TYR A 166 -0.82 -17.08 -12.09
N SER A 167 -0.50 -18.32 -12.42
CA SER A 167 0.67 -19.01 -11.89
C SER A 167 1.67 -19.18 -13.01
N ILE A 168 2.90 -18.73 -12.80
CA ILE A 168 4.01 -18.92 -13.73
C ILE A 168 5.15 -19.63 -13.03
N TYR A 169 5.84 -20.50 -13.76
CA TYR A 169 7.14 -20.99 -13.33
C TYR A 169 8.16 -19.89 -13.55
N GLY A 170 8.91 -19.57 -12.50
CA GLY A 170 9.89 -18.51 -12.56
C GLY A 170 10.82 -18.56 -11.38
N SER A 171 11.73 -17.59 -11.35
CA SER A 171 12.68 -17.45 -10.26
C SER A 171 12.77 -16.02 -9.76
N ILE A 172 13.16 -15.90 -8.50
CA ILE A 172 13.54 -14.65 -7.88
C ILE A 172 14.91 -14.78 -7.24
N GLU A 173 15.61 -13.66 -7.21
CA GLU A 173 16.87 -13.52 -6.52
C GLU A 173 16.70 -12.46 -5.42
N GLY A 174 17.26 -12.73 -4.25
CA GLY A 174 17.19 -11.80 -3.12
C GLY A 174 17.96 -12.29 -1.91
N GLN A 175 17.80 -11.60 -0.79
CA GLN A 175 18.35 -12.02 0.49
C GLN A 175 17.30 -12.77 1.30
N LEU A 176 17.65 -13.93 1.85
CA LEU A 176 16.78 -14.65 2.78
C LEU A 176 16.84 -13.95 4.14
N VAL A 177 15.74 -13.33 4.56
CA VAL A 177 15.70 -12.48 5.77
C VAL A 177 14.90 -13.05 6.92
N SER A 178 14.05 -14.06 6.67
CA SER A 178 13.27 -14.70 7.72
C SER A 178 12.87 -16.13 7.33
N ILE A 179 12.69 -16.98 8.35
CA ILE A 179 12.13 -18.32 8.23
C ILE A 179 11.07 -18.45 9.31
N ASN A 180 9.91 -18.99 8.95
CA ASN A 180 8.83 -19.29 9.86
C ASN A 180 8.32 -20.71 9.57
N ILE A 181 8.37 -21.55 10.60
CA ILE A 181 7.93 -22.94 10.56
C ILE A 181 6.54 -23.16 11.18
N ALA A 182 5.99 -22.14 11.84
CA ALA A 182 4.65 -22.20 12.43
C ALA A 182 3.58 -22.01 11.33
N ASN A 183 2.67 -22.97 11.22
CA ASN A 183 1.59 -23.03 10.23
C ASN A 183 2.08 -22.88 8.79
N ARG A 184 2.58 -24.00 8.23
CA ARG A 184 3.14 -24.16 6.88
C ARG A 184 4.47 -23.41 6.70
N GLN A 185 5.53 -24.17 6.42
CA GLN A 185 6.89 -23.65 6.32
C GLN A 185 7.00 -22.57 5.23
N LYS A 186 7.55 -21.42 5.61
CA LYS A 186 7.69 -20.25 4.73
C LYS A 186 8.94 -19.46 5.07
N MET A 187 9.54 -18.86 4.06
CA MET A 187 10.67 -17.96 4.18
C MET A 187 10.35 -16.61 3.53
N GLY A 188 10.94 -15.55 4.05
CA GLY A 188 10.85 -14.21 3.49
C GLY A 188 12.10 -13.88 2.68
N ILE A 189 11.92 -13.49 1.43
CA ILE A 189 13.00 -13.05 0.55
C ILE A 189 12.84 -11.56 0.27
N ARG A 190 13.85 -10.77 0.64
CA ARG A 190 13.92 -9.37 0.24
C ARG A 190 14.60 -9.30 -1.12
N SER A 191 13.88 -8.88 -2.15
CA SER A 191 14.46 -8.68 -3.48
C SER A 191 15.49 -7.54 -3.45
N LEU A 192 16.45 -7.54 -4.37
CA LEU A 192 17.36 -6.40 -4.56
C LEU A 192 16.69 -5.23 -5.28
N THR A 193 15.56 -5.49 -5.96
CA THR A 193 14.81 -4.48 -6.74
C THR A 193 13.52 -4.03 -6.07
N ASP A 194 12.94 -4.87 -5.19
CA ASP A 194 11.71 -4.54 -4.45
C ASP A 194 12.04 -4.31 -2.98
N THR A 195 11.48 -3.25 -2.39
CA THR A 195 11.58 -2.96 -0.95
C THR A 195 10.78 -3.95 -0.10
N LYS A 196 9.89 -4.74 -0.70
CA LYS A 196 8.99 -5.67 -0.01
C LYS A 196 9.56 -7.08 0.13
N ILE A 197 9.23 -7.72 1.25
CA ILE A 197 9.58 -9.12 1.52
C ILE A 197 8.56 -10.04 0.84
N ILE A 198 9.03 -10.84 -0.11
CA ILE A 198 8.25 -11.85 -0.81
C ILE A 198 8.15 -13.11 0.06
N LYS A 199 6.92 -13.60 0.26
CA LYS A 199 6.65 -14.84 1.01
C LYS A 199 6.80 -16.06 0.11
N CYS A 200 7.70 -16.96 0.47
CA CYS A 200 8.00 -18.18 -0.26
C CYS A 200 7.68 -19.39 0.62
N PHE A 201 6.71 -20.22 0.22
CA PHE A 201 6.43 -21.49 0.87
C PHE A 201 7.35 -22.55 0.31
N PHE A 202 8.01 -23.30 1.18
CA PHE A 202 8.98 -24.32 0.78
C PHE A 202 8.65 -25.65 1.45
N PRO A 203 9.01 -26.78 0.82
CA PRO A 203 8.77 -28.10 1.37
C PRO A 203 9.86 -28.48 2.39
N GLU A 204 9.59 -29.44 3.27
CA GLU A 204 10.44 -29.77 4.42
C GLU A 204 11.87 -30.15 4.04
N GLU A 205 12.06 -30.74 2.86
CA GLU A 205 13.37 -31.15 2.35
C GLU A 205 14.32 -29.96 2.13
N LEU A 206 13.78 -28.75 1.92
CA LEU A 206 14.56 -27.53 1.76
C LEU A 206 14.82 -26.81 3.09
N PHE A 207 14.33 -27.32 4.23
CA PHE A 207 14.44 -26.64 5.51
C PHE A 207 15.88 -26.41 5.96
N GLU A 208 16.72 -27.45 5.95
CA GLU A 208 18.12 -27.30 6.37
C GLU A 208 18.88 -26.33 5.47
N GLN A 209 18.65 -26.42 4.15
CA GLN A 209 19.23 -25.49 3.19
C GLN A 209 18.77 -24.05 3.45
N ALA A 210 17.48 -23.83 3.76
CA ALA A 210 16.95 -22.51 4.06
C ALA A 210 17.55 -21.96 5.35
N ARG A 211 17.66 -22.80 6.38
CA ARG A 211 18.26 -22.45 7.67
C ARG A 211 19.71 -21.99 7.52
N GLU A 212 20.51 -22.70 6.74
CA GLU A 212 21.90 -22.34 6.44
C GLU A 212 22.05 -21.12 5.53
N ALA A 213 21.01 -20.81 4.75
CA ALA A 213 20.95 -19.69 3.82
C ALA A 213 20.46 -18.38 4.44
N LEU A 214 20.03 -18.39 5.71
CA LEU A 214 19.55 -17.18 6.39
C LEU A 214 20.62 -16.08 6.39
N GLY A 215 20.22 -14.88 5.98
CA GLY A 215 21.10 -13.72 5.79
C GLY A 215 21.89 -13.72 4.48
N LYS A 216 21.90 -14.81 3.71
CA LYS A 216 22.65 -14.94 2.45
C LYS A 216 21.81 -14.57 1.24
N ARG A 217 22.49 -14.30 0.13
CA ARG A 217 21.86 -14.10 -1.18
C ARG A 217 21.47 -15.46 -1.74
N VAL A 218 20.21 -15.59 -2.14
CA VAL A 218 19.61 -16.83 -2.61
C VAL A 218 18.91 -16.63 -3.95
N TYR A 219 18.92 -17.69 -4.74
CA TYR A 219 18.07 -17.90 -5.90
C TYR A 219 16.97 -18.87 -5.51
N VAL A 220 15.72 -18.54 -5.83
CA VAL A 220 14.57 -19.39 -5.55
C VAL A 220 13.75 -19.55 -6.81
N PHE A 221 13.52 -20.79 -7.21
CA PHE A 221 12.71 -21.17 -8.36
C PHE A 221 11.46 -21.93 -7.91
N GLY A 222 10.35 -21.67 -8.58
CA GLY A 222 9.12 -22.40 -8.35
C GLY A 222 7.91 -21.74 -9.00
N LEU A 223 6.74 -22.09 -8.49
CA LEU A 223 5.48 -21.58 -8.99
C LEU A 223 5.15 -20.24 -8.31
N ILE A 224 5.29 -19.16 -9.06
CA ILE A 224 4.97 -17.80 -8.61
C ILE A 224 3.47 -17.58 -8.85
N ARG A 225 2.72 -17.32 -7.78
CA ARG A 225 1.36 -16.80 -7.88
C ARG A 225 1.42 -15.29 -7.85
N GLN A 226 0.91 -14.66 -8.90
CA GLN A 226 0.79 -13.21 -8.98
C GLN A 226 -0.59 -12.81 -9.48
N TYR A 227 -1.06 -11.64 -9.06
CA TYR A 227 -2.28 -11.07 -9.61
C TYR A 227 -2.07 -10.72 -11.08
N LEU A 228 -3.14 -10.76 -11.88
CA LEU A 228 -3.09 -10.46 -13.32
C LEU A 228 -2.36 -9.13 -13.60
N HIS A 229 -2.56 -8.16 -12.72
CA HIS A 229 -1.95 -6.85 -12.76
C HIS A 229 -1.42 -6.47 -11.37
N GLY A 230 -0.28 -6.98 -10.92
CA GLY A 230 0.30 -6.51 -9.65
C GLY A 230 1.32 -7.42 -8.99
N GLU A 231 1.41 -7.28 -7.67
CA GLU A 231 2.45 -7.88 -6.84
C GLU A 231 2.44 -9.42 -6.84
N LYS A 232 3.63 -10.00 -6.64
CA LYS A 232 3.80 -11.43 -6.38
C LYS A 232 3.15 -11.75 -5.03
N ILE A 233 2.15 -12.62 -5.04
CA ILE A 233 1.37 -13.03 -3.86
C ILE A 233 2.22 -13.95 -2.97
N ASN A 234 2.77 -14.99 -3.59
CA ASN A 234 3.69 -15.94 -2.97
C ASN A 234 4.36 -16.82 -4.02
N ILE A 235 5.38 -17.54 -3.58
CA ILE A 235 6.07 -18.54 -4.41
C ILE A 235 5.95 -19.90 -3.71
N GLN A 236 5.54 -20.94 -4.44
CA GLN A 236 5.72 -22.33 -4.03
C GLN A 236 7.08 -22.80 -4.54
N VAL A 237 8.04 -22.89 -3.63
CA VAL A 237 9.44 -23.18 -3.94
C VAL A 237 9.60 -24.64 -4.30
N GLN A 238 10.29 -24.88 -5.41
CA GLN A 238 10.70 -26.20 -5.85
C GLN A 238 12.21 -26.38 -5.74
N GLU A 239 12.96 -25.30 -5.97
CA GLU A 239 14.41 -25.32 -5.91
C GLU A 239 14.93 -24.02 -5.29
N MET A 240 16.00 -24.15 -4.50
CA MET A 240 16.72 -23.03 -3.93
C MET A 240 18.23 -23.24 -4.10
N LYS A 241 18.96 -22.16 -4.36
CA LYS A 241 20.43 -22.14 -4.40
C LYS A 241 20.94 -20.95 -3.61
N VAL A 242 22.01 -21.16 -2.85
CA VAL A 242 22.72 -20.09 -2.15
C VAL A 242 23.79 -19.57 -3.09
N PHE A 243 23.81 -18.26 -3.34
CA PHE A 243 24.90 -17.66 -4.10
C PHE A 243 26.17 -17.59 -3.24
N PRO A 244 27.35 -17.75 -3.86
CA PRO A 244 28.61 -17.52 -3.16
C PRO A 244 28.65 -16.11 -2.59
N GLU A 245 29.29 -15.92 -1.43
CA GLU A 245 29.59 -14.58 -0.93
C GLU A 245 30.42 -13.82 -1.97
N LYS A 246 30.23 -12.50 -2.07
CA LYS A 246 30.91 -11.64 -3.05
C LYS A 246 32.44 -11.79 -3.05
N SER A 247 33.05 -12.21 -1.93
CA SER A 247 34.49 -12.47 -1.84
C SER A 247 34.93 -13.79 -2.48
N ALA A 248 34.02 -14.73 -2.69
CA ALA A 248 34.27 -16.05 -3.29
C ALA A 248 33.96 -16.11 -4.79
N ALA A 249 33.38 -15.04 -5.36
CA ALA A 249 33.43 -14.82 -6.80
C ALA A 249 34.86 -14.45 -7.18
N SER A 250 35.74 -15.47 -7.19
CA SER A 250 37.08 -15.39 -7.76
C SER A 250 36.97 -14.67 -9.09
N SER A 251 37.65 -13.53 -9.15
CA SER A 251 37.59 -12.51 -10.18
C SER A 251 37.49 -13.14 -11.59
N LEU A 252 36.67 -12.55 -12.46
CA LEU A 252 36.50 -12.91 -13.88
C LEU A 252 37.84 -13.14 -14.63
N SER A 253 38.95 -12.65 -14.09
CA SER A 253 40.33 -12.96 -14.47
C SER A 253 40.66 -14.46 -14.55
N ASN A 254 40.06 -15.31 -13.72
CA ASN A 254 40.40 -16.74 -13.69
C ASN A 254 39.71 -17.55 -14.81
N ILE A 255 38.53 -17.12 -15.28
CA ILE A 255 37.79 -17.80 -16.36
C ILE A 255 38.35 -17.43 -17.74
N ILE A 256 38.85 -16.20 -17.91
CA ILE A 256 39.47 -15.75 -19.17
C ILE A 256 40.81 -16.46 -19.43
N ASN A 257 41.55 -16.80 -18.37
CA ASN A 257 42.83 -17.51 -18.49
C ASN A 257 42.69 -19.00 -18.82
N SER A 258 41.54 -19.64 -18.58
CA SER A 258 41.31 -21.05 -18.95
C SER A 258 40.79 -21.25 -20.38
N ILE A 259 40.39 -20.17 -21.06
CA ILE A 259 39.90 -20.20 -22.46
C ILE A 259 41.03 -19.83 -23.45
N ARG A 260 42.18 -19.34 -22.96
CA ARG A 260 43.37 -19.00 -23.76
C ARG A 260 44.58 -19.92 -23.51
N GLY A 261 44.35 -21.09 -22.92
CA GLY A 261 45.34 -22.16 -22.82
C GLY A 261 45.24 -23.12 -24.00
#